data_AF-A0A3M7H0N8-F1
#
_entry.id   AF-A0A3M7H0N8-F1
#
_cell.length_a   1.000
_cell.length_b   1.000
_cell.length_c   1.000
_cell.angle_alpha   90.00
_cell.angle_beta   90.00
_cell.angle_gamma   90.00
#
_symmetry.space_group_name_H-M   'P 1'
#
loop_
_entity.id
_entity.type
_entity.pdbx_description
1 polymer ?
#
loop_
_entity_poly.entity_id
_entity_poly.type
_entity_poly.pdbx_seq_one_letter_code
_entity_poly.pdbx_strand_id
1 'polypeptide(L)'
;MATASAVKKKLVVCGGNGFLGNRICKAAVAREWDVTSISRSGEPNWPSVSAHQTAPAWSKSVTWRAANILHPETYKSDLEGADAVVHSMGILLEADYKGVLTGKESPIAGLKRAFSQTKKGSNVNPLERQPGQEMEAAERGGELTYELMNRDSAVVLAREANEAKVPSFAYVSAAAGAPVLPGRYIRTKREAEDIISTTFPRMRSLFIRPGFLFDSSRGFTLPMAAVTYGGFLANSLTGGNLTWLMGAGGAKPLKADLVAEAIVEGLADEGVKGPVEVSEIEALANKAWRRGML
;
A
#
# COMPACT_ATOMS: atom_id res chain seq x y z
N MET A 1 19.61 34.92 18.42
CA MET A 1 18.27 34.78 17.82
C MET A 1 18.05 33.31 17.54
N ALA A 2 17.19 32.64 18.30
CA ALA A 2 16.80 31.27 18.00
C ALA A 2 15.90 31.30 16.76
N THR A 3 16.35 30.77 15.64
CA THR A 3 15.49 30.51 14.48
C THR A 3 14.41 29.55 14.92
N ALA A 4 13.15 29.99 14.91
CA ALA A 4 12.01 29.11 15.14
C ALA A 4 12.05 28.00 14.09
N SER A 5 12.43 26.78 14.50
CA SER A 5 12.37 25.61 13.64
C SER A 5 10.91 25.41 13.27
N ALA A 6 10.60 25.41 11.97
CA ALA A 6 9.28 24.99 11.51
C ALA A 6 8.99 23.59 12.07
N VAL A 7 7.77 23.37 12.57
CA VAL A 7 7.35 22.06 13.06
C VAL A 7 7.30 21.11 11.87
N LYS A 8 8.11 20.05 11.92
CA LYS A 8 8.14 19.01 10.87
C LYS A 8 6.85 18.21 10.95
N LYS A 9 6.24 17.94 9.78
CA LYS A 9 5.11 16.99 9.73
C LYS A 9 5.58 15.61 10.15
N LYS A 10 4.84 14.94 11.03
CA LYS A 10 5.10 13.56 11.48
C LYS A 10 4.26 12.57 10.65
N LEU A 11 4.93 11.64 9.99
CA LEU A 11 4.34 10.61 9.14
C LEU A 11 4.65 9.22 9.68
N VAL A 12 3.61 8.40 9.86
CA VAL A 12 3.77 6.97 10.15
C VAL A 12 3.43 6.14 8.92
N VAL A 13 4.34 5.27 8.47
CA VAL A 13 4.15 4.40 7.30
C VAL A 13 4.12 2.94 7.73
N CYS A 14 2.93 2.34 7.77
CA CYS A 14 2.76 0.92 8.02
C CYS A 14 2.96 0.13 6.71
N GLY A 15 3.88 -0.83 6.73
CA GLY A 15 4.43 -1.47 5.54
C GLY A 15 5.62 -0.71 4.93
N GLY A 16 6.24 0.21 5.69
CA GLY A 16 7.32 1.08 5.21
C GLY A 16 8.61 0.36 4.77
N ASN A 17 8.77 -0.92 5.10
CA ASN A 17 9.87 -1.73 4.58
C ASN A 17 9.53 -2.55 3.32
N GLY A 18 8.31 -2.41 2.79
CA GLY A 18 7.87 -3.06 1.56
C GLY A 18 8.29 -2.29 0.31
N PHE A 19 7.88 -2.78 -0.86
CA PHE A 19 8.23 -2.21 -2.17
C PHE A 19 7.82 -0.75 -2.35
N LEU A 20 6.55 -0.44 -2.09
CA LEU A 20 6.06 0.93 -2.17
C LEU A 20 6.35 1.71 -0.89
N GLY A 21 6.17 1.07 0.28
CA GLY A 21 6.35 1.71 1.58
C GLY A 21 7.71 2.38 1.76
N ASN A 22 8.82 1.73 1.35
CA ASN A 22 10.15 2.33 1.51
C ASN A 22 10.33 3.58 0.65
N ARG A 23 9.68 3.62 -0.52
CA ARG A 23 9.69 4.78 -1.42
C ARG A 23 8.83 5.91 -0.87
N ILE A 24 7.73 5.60 -0.17
CA ILE A 24 6.94 6.60 0.57
C ILE A 24 7.79 7.22 1.68
N CYS A 25 8.51 6.40 2.45
CA CYS A 25 9.45 6.91 3.46
C CYS A 25 10.52 7.81 2.85
N LYS A 26 11.14 7.40 1.74
CA LYS A 26 12.12 8.20 0.98
C LYS A 26 11.54 9.54 0.53
N ALA A 27 10.34 9.53 -0.06
CA ALA A 27 9.68 10.74 -0.55
C ALA A 27 9.30 11.70 0.60
N ALA A 28 8.91 11.19 1.77
CA ALA A 28 8.61 11.99 2.94
C ALA A 28 9.88 12.58 3.59
N VAL A 29 10.96 11.81 3.69
CA VAL A 29 12.27 12.31 4.14
C VAL A 29 12.78 13.44 3.25
N ALA A 30 12.58 13.34 1.93
CA ALA A 30 12.94 14.40 0.99
C ALA A 30 12.14 15.71 1.20
N ARG A 31 11.06 15.68 1.99
CA ARG A 31 10.29 16.86 2.43
C ARG A 31 10.60 17.28 3.86
N GLU A 32 11.65 16.73 4.44
CA GLU A 32 12.06 16.99 5.82
C GLU A 32 10.98 16.61 6.85
N TRP A 33 10.09 15.66 6.51
CA TRP A 33 9.11 15.12 7.45
C TRP A 33 9.82 14.21 8.46
N ASP A 34 9.25 14.13 9.66
CA ASP A 34 9.65 13.12 10.65
C ASP A 34 8.94 11.81 10.32
N VAL A 35 9.70 10.77 9.98
CA VAL A 35 9.16 9.54 9.40
C VAL A 35 9.42 8.35 10.31
N THR A 36 8.34 7.70 10.73
CA THR A 36 8.39 6.39 11.39
C THR A 36 7.84 5.31 10.46
N SER A 37 8.67 4.32 10.14
CA SER A 37 8.24 3.14 9.39
C SER A 37 7.92 2.00 10.35
N ILE A 38 6.75 1.40 10.19
CA ILE A 38 6.29 0.25 10.98
C ILE A 38 6.17 -0.96 10.09
N SER A 39 6.82 -2.05 10.48
CA SER A 39 6.75 -3.34 9.80
C SER A 39 7.07 -4.48 10.75
N ARG A 40 6.77 -5.74 10.37
CA ARG A 40 7.08 -6.90 11.23
C ARG A 40 8.57 -7.08 11.52
N SER A 41 9.45 -6.66 10.60
CA SER A 41 10.90 -6.85 10.72
C SER A 41 11.68 -5.56 10.95
N GLY A 42 11.01 -4.41 11.07
CA GLY A 42 11.66 -3.11 11.20
C GLY A 42 12.34 -2.67 9.90
N GLU A 43 13.66 -2.49 9.96
CA GLU A 43 14.46 -1.99 8.83
C GLU A 43 14.37 -2.94 7.62
N PRO A 44 14.26 -2.41 6.39
CA PRO A 44 14.22 -3.23 5.19
C PRO A 44 15.53 -4.00 4.95
N ASN A 45 15.39 -5.19 4.39
CA ASN A 45 16.49 -5.86 3.71
C ASN A 45 16.71 -5.17 2.34
N TRP A 46 17.64 -4.22 2.28
CA TRP A 46 17.84 -3.28 1.16
C TRP A 46 17.89 -3.91 -0.24
N PRO A 47 18.65 -5.01 -0.47
CA PRO A 47 18.63 -5.74 -1.74
C PRO A 47 17.25 -6.24 -2.20
N SER A 48 16.30 -6.46 -1.28
CA SER A 48 14.98 -7.01 -1.60
C SER A 48 13.94 -5.95 -1.98
N VAL A 49 14.22 -4.67 -1.70
CA VAL A 49 13.23 -3.58 -1.78
C VAL A 49 13.68 -2.42 -2.68
N SER A 50 14.97 -2.32 -2.96
CA SER A 50 15.60 -1.25 -3.72
C SER A 50 16.80 -1.78 -4.51
N ALA A 51 17.34 -0.98 -5.42
CA ALA A 51 18.56 -1.33 -6.15
C ALA A 51 19.84 -1.23 -5.27
N HIS A 52 19.73 -0.73 -4.04
CA HIS A 52 20.86 -0.58 -3.14
C HIS A 52 21.22 -1.90 -2.47
N GLN A 53 22.52 -2.21 -2.41
CA GLN A 53 23.03 -3.37 -1.67
C GLN A 53 23.05 -3.13 -0.16
N THR A 54 23.16 -1.87 0.26
CA THR A 54 23.24 -1.44 1.66
C THR A 54 22.27 -0.30 1.94
N ALA A 55 22.10 0.06 3.20
CA ALA A 55 21.26 1.19 3.62
C ALA A 55 21.69 2.50 2.93
N PRO A 56 20.79 3.16 2.17
CA PRO A 56 21.08 4.45 1.56
C PRO A 56 21.09 5.58 2.60
N ALA A 57 21.79 6.68 2.34
CA ALA A 57 21.99 7.73 3.36
C ALA A 57 20.69 8.31 3.94
N TRP A 58 19.65 8.48 3.11
CA TRP A 58 18.34 9.01 3.53
C TRP A 58 17.63 8.09 4.53
N SER A 59 17.92 6.78 4.56
CA SER A 59 17.23 5.84 5.44
C SER A 59 17.57 6.04 6.91
N LYS A 60 18.69 6.73 7.20
CA LYS A 60 19.08 7.13 8.56
C LYS A 60 18.16 8.19 9.15
N SER A 61 17.40 8.89 8.30
CA SER A 61 16.38 9.85 8.72
C SER A 61 15.00 9.21 8.93
N VAL A 62 14.90 7.88 8.86
CA VAL A 62 13.68 7.13 9.14
C VAL A 62 13.86 6.34 10.43
N THR A 63 12.87 6.44 11.32
CA THR A 63 12.78 5.57 12.49
C THR A 63 12.15 4.24 12.08
N TRP A 64 12.95 3.18 12.03
CA TRP A 64 12.47 1.83 11.67
C TRP A 64 12.00 1.07 12.91
N ARG A 65 10.70 0.75 12.99
CA ARG A 65 10.07 0.09 14.13
C ARG A 65 9.57 -1.30 13.74
N ALA A 66 10.00 -2.31 14.49
CA ALA A 66 9.48 -3.66 14.41
C ALA A 66 8.19 -3.77 15.24
N ALA A 67 7.05 -3.99 14.58
CA ALA A 67 5.74 -4.13 15.20
C ALA A 67 4.78 -4.93 14.30
N ASN A 68 3.68 -5.41 14.87
CA ASN A 68 2.68 -6.16 14.14
C ASN A 68 1.38 -5.36 14.07
N ILE A 69 0.91 -5.07 12.86
CA ILE A 69 -0.29 -4.26 12.65
C ILE A 69 -1.56 -4.90 13.22
N LEU A 70 -1.59 -6.24 13.35
CA LEU A 70 -2.73 -6.93 13.95
C LEU A 70 -2.75 -6.82 15.49
N HIS A 71 -1.67 -6.28 16.07
CA HIS A 71 -1.43 -6.09 17.50
C HIS A 71 -1.18 -4.62 17.83
N PRO A 72 -2.24 -3.78 17.92
CA PRO A 72 -2.17 -2.33 18.20
C PRO A 72 -1.25 -1.92 19.34
N GLU A 73 -1.20 -2.71 20.41
CA GLU A 73 -0.34 -2.51 21.57
C GLU A 73 1.15 -2.38 21.21
N THR A 74 1.57 -2.93 20.06
CA THR A 74 2.95 -2.87 19.59
C THR A 74 3.32 -1.56 18.88
N TYR A 75 2.34 -0.76 18.44
CA TYR A 75 2.59 0.43 17.63
C TYR A 75 1.72 1.66 17.93
N LYS A 76 0.67 1.56 18.75
CA LYS A 76 -0.27 2.66 18.97
C LYS A 76 0.40 3.94 19.50
N SER A 77 1.46 3.81 20.30
CA SER A 77 2.22 4.97 20.80
C SER A 77 3.00 5.69 19.69
N ASP A 78 3.36 4.98 18.61
CA ASP A 78 4.02 5.61 17.46
C ASP A 78 3.05 6.56 16.71
N LEU A 79 1.73 6.36 16.84
CA LEU A 79 0.69 7.20 16.21
C LEU A 79 0.45 8.52 16.93
N GLU A 80 0.86 8.64 18.19
CA GLU A 80 0.62 9.84 19.00
C GLU A 80 1.29 11.07 18.36
N GLY A 81 0.50 12.12 18.11
CA GLY A 81 0.98 13.35 17.48
C GLY A 81 1.37 13.21 16.00
N ALA A 82 1.02 12.10 15.34
CA ALA A 82 1.21 11.98 13.90
C ALA A 82 0.23 12.88 13.13
N ASP A 83 0.73 13.57 12.11
CA ASP A 83 -0.09 14.39 11.20
C ASP A 83 -0.74 13.53 10.11
N ALA A 84 -0.08 12.42 9.76
CA ALA A 84 -0.58 11.48 8.78
C ALA A 84 -0.13 10.04 9.05
N VAL A 85 -0.99 9.09 8.67
CA VAL A 85 -0.70 7.64 8.69
C VAL A 85 -0.91 7.07 7.28
N VAL A 86 -0.03 6.17 6.86
CA VAL A 86 -0.14 5.45 5.59
C VAL A 86 -0.21 3.95 5.83
N HIS A 87 -1.25 3.31 5.30
CA HIS A 87 -1.32 1.87 5.15
C HIS A 87 -0.88 1.48 3.74
N SER A 88 0.32 0.88 3.64
CA SER A 88 0.91 0.43 2.37
C SER A 88 1.04 -1.09 2.28
N MET A 89 0.32 -1.81 3.15
CA MET A 89 0.38 -3.27 3.22
C MET A 89 -0.63 -3.92 2.30
N GLY A 90 -0.29 -5.11 1.85
CA GLY A 90 -1.17 -5.96 1.07
C GLY A 90 -0.44 -7.18 0.55
N ILE A 91 -1.20 -8.22 0.25
CA ILE A 91 -0.70 -9.41 -0.44
C ILE A 91 -1.39 -9.52 -1.80
N LEU A 92 -0.60 -9.83 -2.82
CA LEU A 92 -1.11 -10.15 -4.15
C LEU A 92 -1.50 -11.62 -4.29
N LEU A 93 -0.95 -12.48 -3.42
CA LEU A 93 -1.18 -13.92 -3.38
C LEU A 93 -1.38 -14.34 -1.92
N GLU A 94 -2.46 -15.06 -1.63
CA GLU A 94 -2.64 -15.72 -0.32
C GLU A 94 -1.59 -16.85 -0.15
N ALA A 95 -1.29 -17.23 1.08
CA ALA A 95 -0.12 -18.03 1.46
C ALA A 95 -0.03 -19.46 0.86
N ASP A 96 -0.97 -19.87 0.01
CA ASP A 96 -1.03 -21.16 -0.68
C ASP A 96 -0.02 -21.28 -1.85
N TYR A 97 1.05 -20.49 -1.83
CA TYR A 97 2.10 -20.42 -2.86
C TYR A 97 3.30 -21.35 -2.59
N LYS A 98 3.35 -22.02 -1.42
CA LYS A 98 4.46 -22.94 -1.07
C LYS A 98 4.62 -24.10 -2.08
N GLY A 99 3.55 -24.53 -2.75
CA GLY A 99 3.62 -25.56 -3.81
C GLY A 99 4.37 -25.12 -5.07
N VAL A 100 4.34 -23.82 -5.39
CA VAL A 100 4.99 -23.24 -6.57
C VAL A 100 6.47 -22.96 -6.30
N LEU A 101 6.80 -22.48 -5.10
CA LEU A 101 8.18 -22.27 -4.66
C LEU A 101 8.97 -23.57 -4.47
N THR A 102 8.28 -24.68 -4.22
CA THR A 102 8.91 -26.00 -4.03
C THR A 102 9.09 -26.78 -5.34
N GLY A 103 8.77 -26.18 -6.50
CA GLY A 103 8.96 -26.79 -7.82
C GLY A 103 8.04 -27.98 -8.12
N LYS A 104 7.01 -28.21 -7.29
CA LYS A 104 6.07 -29.33 -7.46
C LYS A 104 4.96 -29.03 -8.47
N GLU A 105 4.77 -27.78 -8.87
CA GLU A 105 3.75 -27.35 -9.83
C GLU A 105 4.31 -26.35 -10.86
N SER A 106 3.72 -26.34 -12.06
CA SER A 106 4.03 -25.34 -13.09
C SER A 106 3.69 -23.92 -12.58
N PRO A 107 4.52 -22.89 -12.83
CA PRO A 107 4.26 -21.51 -12.43
C PRO A 107 2.88 -20.99 -12.84
N ILE A 108 2.35 -21.45 -13.98
CA ILE A 108 1.05 -21.07 -14.53
C ILE A 108 -0.09 -21.74 -13.75
N ALA A 109 0.07 -23.02 -13.39
CA ALA A 109 -0.92 -23.77 -12.60
C ALA A 109 -1.01 -23.23 -11.16
N GLY A 110 0.15 -22.89 -10.59
CA GLY A 110 0.25 -22.22 -9.30
C GLY A 110 -0.45 -20.87 -9.26
N LEU A 111 -0.30 -20.08 -10.32
CA LEU A 111 -1.01 -18.81 -10.51
C LEU A 111 -2.53 -19.05 -10.69
N LYS A 112 -2.98 -20.11 -11.34
CA LYS A 112 -4.43 -20.39 -11.46
C LYS A 112 -5.07 -20.74 -10.10
N ARG A 113 -4.37 -21.49 -9.25
CA ARG A 113 -4.83 -21.90 -7.92
C ARG A 113 -4.82 -20.75 -6.91
N ALA A 114 -3.76 -19.92 -6.93
CA ALA A 114 -3.61 -18.77 -6.03
C ALA A 114 -4.66 -17.66 -6.25
N PHE A 115 -5.42 -17.73 -7.35
CA PHE A 115 -6.45 -16.76 -7.72
C PHE A 115 -7.86 -17.38 -7.71
N SER A 116 -8.04 -18.54 -7.06
CA SER A 116 -9.35 -19.20 -6.93
C SER A 116 -10.30 -18.46 -5.97
N GLN A 117 -11.61 -18.59 -6.20
CA GLN A 117 -12.64 -17.72 -5.62
C GLN A 117 -13.20 -18.16 -4.24
N THR A 118 -12.75 -19.26 -3.66
CA THR A 118 -13.36 -19.87 -2.46
C THR A 118 -12.35 -20.04 -1.31
N LYS A 119 -12.19 -19.04 -0.43
CA LYS A 119 -11.53 -19.17 0.90
C LYS A 119 -12.18 -18.25 1.96
N LYS A 120 -12.11 -18.60 3.25
CA LYS A 120 -12.76 -17.91 4.40
C LYS A 120 -11.82 -16.93 5.12
N GLY A 121 -12.36 -15.85 5.69
CA GLY A 121 -11.64 -14.71 6.31
C GLY A 121 -11.17 -14.89 7.77
N SER A 122 -11.25 -13.84 8.60
CA SER A 122 -10.84 -13.82 10.03
C SER A 122 -11.85 -14.53 10.96
N ASN A 123 -11.38 -14.92 12.16
CA ASN A 123 -12.23 -15.57 13.18
C ASN A 123 -13.09 -14.58 14.00
N VAL A 124 -12.81 -13.28 13.92
CA VAL A 124 -13.52 -12.20 14.64
C VAL A 124 -13.82 -11.06 13.66
N ASN A 125 -14.99 -10.42 13.83
CA ASN A 125 -15.38 -9.23 13.08
C ASN A 125 -14.55 -8.01 13.53
N PRO A 126 -13.78 -7.36 12.63
CA PRO A 126 -12.91 -6.22 12.99
C PRO A 126 -13.63 -5.04 13.67
N LEU A 127 -14.94 -4.87 13.44
CA LEU A 127 -15.72 -3.74 13.97
C LEU A 127 -16.26 -3.98 15.40
N GLU A 128 -16.18 -5.21 15.91
CA GLU A 128 -16.80 -5.63 17.19
C GLU A 128 -15.77 -6.09 18.23
N ARG A 129 -14.48 -5.82 17.99
CA ARG A 129 -13.37 -6.26 18.84
C ARG A 129 -13.38 -5.60 20.22
N GLN A 130 -13.26 -6.40 21.29
CA GLN A 130 -13.01 -5.92 22.65
C GLN A 130 -11.50 -5.80 22.94
N PRO A 131 -11.05 -4.88 23.80
CA PRO A 131 -9.63 -4.71 24.13
C PRO A 131 -9.00 -6.00 24.68
N GLY A 132 -7.91 -6.47 24.07
CA GLY A 132 -7.16 -7.67 24.50
C GLY A 132 -7.50 -8.98 23.76
N GLN A 133 -8.48 -8.99 22.85
CA GLN A 133 -8.77 -10.17 22.03
C GLN A 133 -7.78 -10.32 20.88
N GLU A 134 -7.13 -11.48 20.77
CA GLU A 134 -6.20 -11.82 19.68
C GLU A 134 -6.95 -12.17 18.39
N MET A 135 -6.43 -11.71 17.24
CA MET A 135 -7.03 -11.92 15.93
C MET A 135 -6.17 -12.88 15.13
N GLU A 136 -6.72 -14.04 14.80
CA GLU A 136 -6.02 -15.09 14.04
C GLU A 136 -6.73 -15.38 12.72
N ALA A 137 -5.99 -15.92 11.75
CA ALA A 137 -6.58 -16.42 10.52
C ALA A 137 -7.55 -17.57 10.85
N ALA A 138 -8.79 -17.54 10.36
CA ALA A 138 -9.80 -18.56 10.72
C ALA A 138 -9.55 -19.95 10.09
N GLU A 139 -8.53 -20.10 9.24
CA GLU A 139 -8.19 -21.37 8.61
C GLU A 139 -7.08 -22.11 9.38
N ARG A 140 -7.23 -23.43 9.51
CA ARG A 140 -6.27 -24.36 10.14
C ARG A 140 -4.93 -24.33 9.37
N GLY A 141 -4.08 -23.35 9.64
CA GLY A 141 -2.78 -23.21 8.97
C GLY A 141 -2.08 -21.85 9.09
N GLY A 142 -2.72 -20.82 9.66
CA GLY A 142 -2.10 -19.49 9.78
C GLY A 142 -1.89 -18.78 8.44
N GLU A 143 -2.74 -19.08 7.44
CA GLU A 143 -2.66 -18.50 6.10
C GLU A 143 -3.05 -17.01 6.12
N LEU A 144 -2.20 -16.12 5.59
CA LEU A 144 -2.55 -14.72 5.38
C LEU A 144 -3.57 -14.61 4.24
N THR A 145 -4.79 -14.18 4.55
CA THR A 145 -5.88 -13.97 3.60
C THR A 145 -5.95 -12.53 3.11
N TYR A 146 -6.64 -12.31 1.99
CA TYR A 146 -6.91 -10.96 1.48
C TYR A 146 -7.73 -10.14 2.48
N GLU A 147 -8.74 -10.72 3.13
CA GLU A 147 -9.54 -10.00 4.14
C GLU A 147 -8.66 -9.54 5.28
N LEU A 148 -7.86 -10.43 5.86
CA LEU A 148 -7.04 -10.11 7.01
C LEU A 148 -6.00 -9.03 6.66
N MET A 149 -5.28 -9.22 5.55
CA MET A 149 -4.15 -8.35 5.22
C MET A 149 -4.57 -7.08 4.49
N ASN A 150 -5.53 -7.13 3.56
CA ASN A 150 -5.91 -5.97 2.78
C ASN A 150 -6.97 -5.12 3.49
N ARG A 151 -7.99 -5.75 4.09
CA ARG A 151 -9.13 -5.06 4.70
C ARG A 151 -8.95 -4.86 6.20
N ASP A 152 -8.87 -5.94 6.95
CA ASP A 152 -8.96 -5.91 8.41
C ASP A 152 -7.76 -5.16 9.02
N SER A 153 -6.55 -5.40 8.52
CA SER A 153 -5.36 -4.66 8.97
C SER A 153 -5.44 -3.16 8.70
N ALA A 154 -6.13 -2.75 7.62
CA ALA A 154 -6.32 -1.35 7.28
C ALA A 154 -7.34 -0.68 8.19
N VAL A 155 -8.45 -1.38 8.44
CA VAL A 155 -9.49 -0.94 9.37
C VAL A 155 -8.95 -0.83 10.80
N VAL A 156 -8.18 -1.82 11.25
CA VAL A 156 -7.53 -1.79 12.57
C VAL A 156 -6.60 -0.58 12.68
N LEU A 157 -5.71 -0.36 11.70
CA LEU A 157 -4.83 0.81 11.73
C LEU A 157 -5.61 2.13 11.69
N ALA A 158 -6.65 2.23 10.87
CA ALA A 158 -7.49 3.44 10.78
C ALA A 158 -8.22 3.74 12.08
N ARG A 159 -8.71 2.71 12.78
CA ARG A 159 -9.31 2.83 14.12
C ARG A 159 -8.32 3.43 15.11
N GLU A 160 -7.13 2.85 15.23
CA GLU A 160 -6.11 3.33 16.16
C GLU A 160 -5.61 4.73 15.80
N ALA A 161 -5.49 5.05 14.51
CA ALA A 161 -5.14 6.40 14.04
C ALA A 161 -6.23 7.43 14.41
N ASN A 162 -7.51 7.07 14.25
CA ASN A 162 -8.62 7.94 14.65
C ASN A 162 -8.69 8.12 16.18
N GLU A 163 -8.41 7.07 16.97
CA GLU A 163 -8.31 7.15 18.44
C GLU A 163 -7.15 8.06 18.88
N ALA A 164 -6.00 7.97 18.20
CA ALA A 164 -4.86 8.87 18.37
C ALA A 164 -5.08 10.29 17.79
N LYS A 165 -6.25 10.55 17.20
CA LYS A 165 -6.66 11.84 16.60
C LYS A 165 -5.76 12.29 15.43
N VAL A 166 -5.24 11.33 14.67
CA VAL A 166 -4.48 11.61 13.45
C VAL A 166 -5.37 12.33 12.43
N PRO A 167 -4.95 13.48 11.88
CA PRO A 167 -5.75 14.25 10.93
C PRO A 167 -5.96 13.57 9.58
N SER A 168 -4.93 12.91 9.04
CA SER A 168 -4.93 12.37 7.67
C SER A 168 -4.56 10.90 7.60
N PHE A 169 -5.18 10.17 6.69
CA PHE A 169 -4.93 8.74 6.46
C PHE A 169 -4.86 8.42 4.98
N ALA A 170 -3.80 7.76 4.54
CA ALA A 170 -3.73 7.23 3.19
C ALA A 170 -3.75 5.70 3.20
N TYR A 171 -4.60 5.14 2.36
CA TYR A 171 -4.67 3.70 2.13
C TYR A 171 -4.25 3.38 0.70
N VAL A 172 -3.27 2.50 0.55
CA VAL A 172 -2.87 1.98 -0.76
C VAL A 172 -3.84 0.88 -1.18
N SER A 173 -4.76 1.25 -2.06
CA SER A 173 -5.71 0.37 -2.72
C SER A 173 -5.13 -0.13 -4.06
N ALA A 174 -5.99 -0.38 -5.04
CA ALA A 174 -5.64 -0.74 -6.40
C ALA A 174 -6.70 -0.23 -7.39
N ALA A 175 -6.27 0.09 -8.60
CA ALA A 175 -7.17 0.26 -9.74
C ALA A 175 -7.71 -1.11 -10.18
N ALA A 176 -8.94 -1.12 -10.68
CA ALA A 176 -9.45 -2.28 -11.38
C ALA A 176 -8.67 -2.48 -12.69
N GLY A 177 -8.44 -3.73 -13.08
CA GLY A 177 -7.85 -4.07 -14.37
C GLY A 177 -6.34 -4.34 -14.38
N ALA A 178 -5.63 -4.39 -13.25
CA ALA A 178 -4.27 -4.94 -13.29
C ALA A 178 -4.32 -6.42 -13.75
N PRO A 179 -3.37 -6.89 -14.59
CA PRO A 179 -3.46 -8.21 -15.19
C PRO A 179 -3.58 -9.32 -14.14
N VAL A 180 -4.49 -10.25 -14.38
CA VAL A 180 -4.65 -11.50 -13.61
C VAL A 180 -5.17 -11.30 -12.17
N LEU A 181 -5.48 -10.10 -11.68
CA LEU A 181 -5.97 -9.92 -10.29
C LEU A 181 -7.33 -10.60 -10.03
N PRO A 182 -7.51 -11.34 -8.92
CA PRO A 182 -8.80 -11.95 -8.61
C PRO A 182 -9.77 -10.86 -8.13
N GLY A 183 -11.05 -10.94 -8.52
CA GLY A 183 -12.07 -9.96 -8.09
C GLY A 183 -12.14 -9.77 -6.57
N ARG A 184 -11.87 -10.83 -5.79
CA ARG A 184 -11.80 -10.79 -4.32
C ARG A 184 -10.70 -9.87 -3.79
N TYR A 185 -9.56 -9.77 -4.48
CA TYR A 185 -8.50 -8.83 -4.12
C TYR A 185 -8.98 -7.37 -4.23
N ILE A 186 -9.60 -7.01 -5.36
CA ILE A 186 -10.11 -5.65 -5.56
C ILE A 186 -11.29 -5.37 -4.61
N ARG A 187 -12.19 -6.33 -4.42
CA ARG A 187 -13.33 -6.20 -3.52
C ARG A 187 -12.89 -5.95 -2.08
N THR A 188 -11.94 -6.71 -1.55
CA THR A 188 -11.43 -6.52 -0.18
C THR A 188 -10.76 -5.15 0.00
N LYS A 189 -10.02 -4.67 -1.00
CA LYS A 189 -9.49 -3.30 -1.02
C LYS A 189 -10.61 -2.25 -0.98
N ARG A 190 -11.67 -2.40 -1.80
CA ARG A 190 -12.82 -1.48 -1.84
C ARG A 190 -13.62 -1.49 -0.54
N GLU A 191 -13.87 -2.67 0.04
CA GLU A 191 -14.51 -2.79 1.35
C GLU A 191 -13.75 -2.02 2.44
N ALA A 192 -12.42 -2.04 2.40
CA ALA A 192 -11.60 -1.26 3.34
C ALA A 192 -11.82 0.25 3.17
N GLU A 193 -11.87 0.75 1.94
CA GLU A 193 -12.13 2.17 1.64
C GLU A 193 -13.50 2.61 2.17
N ASP A 194 -14.52 1.80 1.92
CA ASP A 194 -15.89 2.06 2.36
C ASP A 194 -15.98 2.08 3.90
N ILE A 195 -15.38 1.09 4.58
CA ILE A 195 -15.37 1.05 6.05
C ILE A 195 -14.63 2.25 6.62
N ILE A 196 -13.44 2.58 6.10
CA ILE A 196 -12.62 3.68 6.63
C ILE A 196 -13.33 5.02 6.45
N SER A 197 -13.88 5.29 5.27
CA SER A 197 -14.55 6.57 4.97
C SER A 197 -15.85 6.76 5.76
N THR A 198 -16.62 5.69 5.97
CA THR A 198 -17.90 5.76 6.67
C THR A 198 -17.74 5.75 8.20
N THR A 199 -16.80 4.97 8.73
CA THR A 199 -16.63 4.78 10.17
C THR A 199 -15.77 5.86 10.82
N PHE A 200 -14.79 6.41 10.09
CA PHE A 200 -13.83 7.39 10.62
C PHE A 200 -13.87 8.74 9.87
N PRO A 201 -15.04 9.41 9.77
CA PRO A 201 -15.21 10.61 8.93
C PRO A 201 -14.44 11.84 9.42
N ARG A 202 -13.94 11.84 10.66
CA ARG A 202 -13.09 12.89 11.21
C ARG A 202 -11.73 12.96 10.50
N MET A 203 -11.24 11.80 10.06
CA MET A 203 -9.92 11.65 9.46
C MET A 203 -10.01 11.86 7.95
N ARG A 204 -9.24 12.81 7.42
CA ARG A 204 -9.14 13.05 5.98
C ARG A 204 -8.49 11.84 5.32
N SER A 205 -9.32 11.02 4.66
CA SER A 205 -8.88 9.75 4.08
C SER A 205 -8.62 9.88 2.59
N LEU A 206 -7.49 9.33 2.12
CA LEU A 206 -7.09 9.23 0.71
C LEU A 206 -7.00 7.75 0.34
N PHE A 207 -7.66 7.35 -0.75
CA PHE A 207 -7.66 5.98 -1.24
C PHE A 207 -6.93 5.91 -2.57
N ILE A 208 -5.66 5.55 -2.51
CA ILE A 208 -4.74 5.61 -3.65
C ILE A 208 -4.97 4.36 -4.49
N ARG A 209 -5.42 4.50 -5.73
CA ARG A 209 -5.80 3.39 -6.61
C ARG A 209 -4.82 3.27 -7.79
N PRO A 210 -3.57 2.84 -7.55
CA PRO A 210 -2.60 2.69 -8.62
C PRO A 210 -2.93 1.50 -9.51
N GLY A 211 -2.50 1.56 -10.77
CA GLY A 211 -2.35 0.37 -11.61
C GLY A 211 -1.17 -0.51 -11.17
N PHE A 212 -0.67 -1.35 -12.09
CA PHE A 212 0.51 -2.17 -11.82
C PHE A 212 1.74 -1.30 -11.50
N LEU A 213 2.39 -1.55 -10.36
CA LEU A 213 3.59 -0.83 -9.95
C LEU A 213 4.84 -1.53 -10.45
N PHE A 214 5.73 -0.78 -11.10
CA PHE A 214 6.99 -1.31 -11.60
C PHE A 214 8.19 -0.48 -11.16
N ASP A 215 9.35 -1.14 -11.09
CA ASP A 215 10.63 -0.48 -10.90
C ASP A 215 11.79 -1.39 -11.35
N SER A 216 12.92 -0.78 -11.73
CA SER A 216 14.14 -1.52 -12.08
C SER A 216 14.69 -2.37 -10.93
N SER A 217 14.42 -2.02 -9.66
CA SER A 217 14.83 -2.83 -8.51
C SER A 217 14.13 -4.18 -8.44
N ARG A 218 13.06 -4.40 -9.23
CA ARG A 218 12.37 -5.69 -9.35
C ARG A 218 12.38 -6.12 -10.80
N GLY A 219 13.42 -6.86 -11.20
CA GLY A 219 13.65 -7.27 -12.60
C GLY A 219 12.44 -7.93 -13.27
N PHE A 220 11.62 -8.70 -12.53
CA PHE A 220 10.42 -9.33 -13.09
C PHE A 220 9.28 -8.34 -13.41
N THR A 221 9.25 -7.16 -12.78
CA THR A 221 8.18 -6.17 -12.97
C THR A 221 8.31 -5.42 -14.28
N LEU A 222 9.52 -5.28 -14.83
CA LEU A 222 9.76 -4.53 -16.07
C LEU A 222 9.13 -5.18 -17.31
N PRO A 223 9.34 -6.48 -17.59
CA PRO A 223 8.66 -7.17 -18.69
C PRO A 223 7.14 -7.12 -18.54
N MET A 224 6.62 -7.30 -17.31
CA MET A 224 5.19 -7.24 -17.03
C MET A 224 4.62 -5.83 -17.26
N ALA A 225 5.36 -4.78 -16.90
CA ALA A 225 4.97 -3.40 -17.15
C ALA A 225 4.88 -3.12 -18.66
N ALA A 226 5.84 -3.63 -19.46
CA ALA A 226 5.81 -3.48 -20.91
C ALA A 226 4.57 -4.15 -21.53
N VAL A 227 4.25 -5.38 -21.11
CA VAL A 227 3.04 -6.10 -21.54
C VAL A 227 1.77 -5.34 -21.14
N THR A 228 1.70 -4.91 -19.88
CA THR A 228 0.54 -4.16 -19.35
C THR A 228 0.36 -2.84 -20.08
N TYR A 229 1.45 -2.13 -20.37
CA TYR A 229 1.41 -0.86 -21.10
C TYR A 229 0.97 -1.05 -22.55
N GLY A 230 1.46 -2.08 -23.23
CA GLY A 230 1.00 -2.42 -24.59
C GLY A 230 -0.49 -2.72 -24.65
N GLY A 231 -1.01 -3.48 -23.67
CA GLY A 231 -2.44 -3.74 -23.55
C GLY A 231 -3.27 -2.49 -23.24
N PHE A 232 -2.80 -1.61 -22.35
CA PHE A 232 -3.42 -0.32 -22.07
C PHE A 232 -3.53 0.55 -23.33
N LEU A 233 -2.45 0.63 -24.14
CA LEU A 233 -2.47 1.39 -25.39
C LEU A 233 -3.46 0.80 -26.40
N ALA A 234 -3.46 -0.52 -26.59
CA ALA A 234 -4.40 -1.19 -27.48
C ALA A 234 -5.87 -0.97 -27.08
N ASN A 235 -6.17 -1.01 -25.77
CA ASN A 235 -7.51 -0.72 -25.26
C ASN A 235 -7.90 0.75 -25.43
N SER A 236 -6.96 1.67 -25.19
CA SER A 236 -7.18 3.12 -25.36
C SER A 236 -7.47 3.48 -26.82
N LEU A 237 -6.78 2.85 -27.77
CA LEU A 237 -6.97 3.08 -29.21
C LEU A 237 -8.28 2.50 -29.76
N THR A 238 -8.84 1.49 -29.08
CA THR A 238 -10.07 0.80 -29.51
C THR A 238 -11.31 1.32 -28.77
N GLY A 239 -11.19 2.44 -28.04
CA GLY A 239 -12.29 3.05 -27.30
C GLY A 239 -12.78 2.22 -26.12
N GLY A 240 -11.95 1.34 -25.55
CA GLY A 240 -12.31 0.50 -24.40
C GLY A 240 -12.98 -0.83 -24.74
N ASN A 241 -13.18 -1.13 -26.03
CA ASN A 241 -13.90 -2.32 -26.51
C ASN A 241 -13.05 -3.61 -26.52
N LEU A 242 -11.76 -3.54 -26.19
CA LEU A 242 -10.86 -4.70 -26.09
C LEU A 242 -10.68 -5.24 -24.67
N THR A 243 -11.63 -4.94 -23.77
CA THR A 243 -11.65 -5.45 -22.39
C THR A 243 -11.63 -6.99 -22.31
N TRP A 244 -12.02 -7.71 -23.37
CA TRP A 244 -12.03 -9.17 -23.44
C TRP A 244 -10.68 -9.82 -23.77
N LEU A 245 -9.71 -9.08 -24.34
CA LEU A 245 -8.40 -9.62 -24.67
C LEU A 245 -7.49 -9.63 -23.42
N MET A 246 -7.57 -10.73 -22.67
CA MET A 246 -6.65 -11.12 -21.59
C MET A 246 -6.30 -10.04 -20.54
N GLY A 247 -7.28 -9.29 -20.01
CA GLY A 247 -7.06 -8.45 -18.81
C GLY A 247 -5.90 -7.43 -18.91
N ALA A 248 -5.39 -7.19 -20.12
CA ALA A 248 -4.24 -6.35 -20.40
C ALA A 248 -4.66 -4.93 -20.80
N GLY A 249 -5.95 -4.70 -21.10
CA GLY A 249 -6.54 -3.36 -21.25
C GLY A 249 -6.67 -2.57 -19.94
N GLY A 250 -5.86 -2.95 -18.95
CA GLY A 250 -5.86 -2.48 -17.58
C GLY A 250 -5.31 -1.08 -17.38
N ALA A 251 -5.62 -0.51 -16.22
CA ALA A 251 -5.08 0.76 -15.74
C ALA A 251 -3.57 0.89 -16.00
N LYS A 252 -3.15 2.07 -16.47
CA LYS A 252 -1.76 2.38 -16.84
C LYS A 252 -0.78 1.96 -15.73
N PRO A 253 0.27 1.18 -16.05
CA PRO A 253 1.30 0.84 -15.08
C PRO A 253 2.08 2.10 -14.67
N LEU A 254 2.39 2.22 -13.39
CA LEU A 254 3.07 3.39 -12.82
C LEU A 254 4.39 3.00 -12.16
N LYS A 255 5.38 3.90 -12.21
CA LYS A 255 6.61 3.74 -11.43
C LYS A 255 6.28 3.82 -9.94
N ALA A 256 6.88 2.94 -9.14
CA ALA A 256 6.62 2.92 -7.70
C ALA A 256 7.04 4.25 -7.02
N ASP A 257 8.14 4.86 -7.43
CA ASP A 257 8.59 6.17 -6.89
C ASP A 257 7.59 7.29 -7.23
N LEU A 258 7.00 7.28 -8.43
CA LEU A 258 5.97 8.24 -8.84
C LEU A 258 4.74 8.15 -7.91
N VAL A 259 4.28 6.94 -7.63
CA VAL A 259 3.14 6.74 -6.73
C VAL A 259 3.48 7.16 -5.30
N ALA A 260 4.70 6.88 -4.83
CA ALA A 260 5.15 7.34 -3.52
C ALA A 260 5.17 8.87 -3.39
N GLU A 261 5.69 9.58 -4.39
CA GLU A 261 5.68 11.04 -4.45
C GLU A 261 4.26 11.61 -4.45
N ALA A 262 3.35 11.00 -5.22
CA ALA A 262 1.95 11.39 -5.26
C ALA A 262 1.24 11.21 -3.90
N ILE A 263 1.56 10.14 -3.16
CA ILE A 263 1.00 9.91 -1.81
C ILE A 263 1.42 11.01 -0.86
N VAL A 264 2.72 11.31 -0.81
CA VAL A 264 3.24 12.37 0.07
C VAL A 264 2.70 13.74 -0.35
N GLU A 265 2.54 13.99 -1.66
CA GLU A 265 1.86 15.19 -2.17
C GLU A 265 0.40 15.29 -1.75
N GLY A 266 -0.39 14.23 -1.91
CA GLY A 266 -1.79 14.22 -1.49
C GLY A 266 -1.95 14.39 0.02
N LEU A 267 -1.04 13.85 0.83
CA LEU A 267 -1.04 14.09 2.27
C LEU A 267 -0.68 15.53 2.63
N ALA A 268 0.18 16.18 1.86
CA ALA A 268 0.53 17.58 2.06
C ALA A 268 -0.58 18.55 1.63
N ASP A 269 -1.36 18.17 0.62
CA ASP A 269 -2.43 18.96 0.04
C ASP A 269 -3.77 18.68 0.74
N GLU A 270 -4.24 19.64 1.54
CA GLU A 270 -5.51 19.52 2.29
C GLU A 270 -6.74 19.41 1.38
N GLY A 271 -6.64 19.76 0.09
CA GLY A 271 -7.71 19.61 -0.88
C GLY A 271 -7.93 18.18 -1.38
N VAL A 272 -6.95 17.29 -1.19
CA VAL A 272 -7.01 15.90 -1.69
C VAL A 272 -7.70 15.01 -0.65
N LYS A 273 -8.80 14.37 -1.05
CA LYS A 273 -9.58 13.44 -0.23
C LYS A 273 -10.32 12.43 -1.10
N GLY A 274 -10.65 11.28 -0.53
CA GLY A 274 -11.40 10.22 -1.19
C GLY A 274 -10.54 9.40 -2.16
N PRO A 275 -11.16 8.72 -3.13
CA PRO A 275 -10.46 7.98 -4.18
C PRO A 275 -9.52 8.86 -4.99
N VAL A 276 -8.30 8.39 -5.21
CA VAL A 276 -7.29 9.02 -6.07
C VAL A 276 -6.95 8.03 -7.17
N GLU A 277 -7.51 8.26 -8.35
CA GLU A 277 -7.35 7.41 -9.53
C GLU A 277 -6.01 7.67 -10.24
N VAL A 278 -5.66 6.81 -11.18
CA VAL A 278 -4.36 6.84 -11.89
C VAL A 278 -4.01 8.22 -12.45
N SER A 279 -4.95 8.92 -13.08
CA SER A 279 -4.70 10.26 -13.63
C SER A 279 -4.39 11.30 -12.55
N GLU A 280 -5.03 11.20 -11.39
CA GLU A 280 -4.81 12.10 -10.26
C GLU A 280 -3.49 11.80 -9.56
N ILE A 281 -3.10 10.52 -9.48
CA ILE A 281 -1.77 10.10 -9.02
C ILE A 281 -0.68 10.75 -9.88
N GLU A 282 -0.81 10.71 -11.21
CA GLU A 282 0.15 11.36 -12.11
C GLU A 282 0.17 12.89 -11.95
N ALA A 283 -1.00 13.52 -11.76
CA ALA A 283 -1.08 14.96 -11.53
C ALA A 283 -0.38 15.38 -10.23
N LEU A 284 -0.58 14.63 -9.14
CA LEU A 284 0.07 14.86 -7.85
C LEU A 284 1.58 14.65 -7.92
N ALA A 285 2.04 13.60 -8.60
CA ALA A 285 3.47 13.38 -8.80
C ALA A 285 4.11 14.51 -9.62
N ASN A 286 3.45 14.97 -10.68
CA ASN A 286 3.92 16.12 -11.47
C ASN A 286 4.00 17.40 -10.62
N LYS A 287 3.04 17.61 -9.71
CA LYS A 287 3.06 18.73 -8.76
C LYS A 287 4.24 18.61 -7.79
N ALA A 288 4.52 17.41 -7.27
CA ALA A 288 5.68 17.15 -6.42
C ALA A 288 7.00 17.43 -7.15
N TRP A 289 7.13 16.95 -8.39
CA TRP A 289 8.32 17.16 -9.22
C TRP A 289 8.58 18.65 -9.49
N ARG A 290 7.54 19.41 -9.88
CA ARG A 290 7.66 20.87 -10.10
C ARG A 290 8.13 21.61 -8.86
N ARG A 291 7.69 21.18 -7.67
CA ARG A 291 8.14 21.79 -6.41
C ARG A 291 9.63 21.55 -6.17
N GLY A 292 10.15 20.37 -6.45
CA GLY A 292 11.57 20.05 -6.26
C GLY A 292 12.52 20.77 -7.21
N MET A 293 12.00 21.47 -8.23
CA MET A 293 12.78 22.29 -9.16
C MET A 293 12.90 23.76 -8.72
N LEU A 294 12.09 24.20 -7.75
CA LEU A 294 12.08 25.56 -7.20
C LEU A 294 12.91 25.63 -5.91
#